data_AF-A0A330M7Q6-F1
#
_entry.id   AF-A0A330M7Q6-F1
#
_cell.length_a   1.000
_cell.length_b   1.000
_cell.length_c   1.000
_cell.angle_alpha   90.00
_cell.angle_beta   90.00
_cell.angle_gamma   90.00
#
_symmetry.space_group_name_H-M   'P 1'
#
loop_
_entity.id
_entity.type
_entity.pdbx_description
1 polymer ?
#
loop_
_entity_poly.entity_id
_entity_poly.type
_entity_poly.pdbx_seq_one_letter_code
_entity_poly.pdbx_strand_id
1 'polypeptide(L)'
;MVKKLILISLLLSLVWPVVAREDDIEISGLVIDRTLTRFGKDFGFYYSGYWRDLPFTQGFNVTLYETVFPQAGTRLTLEVNGTPIYRTYFGRRASPIKERAEQAILLTIDYIAKVRANAITGEFADTSDGY
;
A
#
# COMPACT_ATOMS: atom_id res chain seq x y z
N MET A 1 -30.65 12.89 -50.50
CA MET A 1 -29.46 13.34 -49.73
C MET A 1 -29.38 12.73 -48.33
N VAL A 2 -30.48 12.64 -47.56
CA VAL A 2 -30.50 12.15 -46.16
C VAL A 2 -29.93 10.73 -45.97
N LYS A 3 -30.22 9.78 -46.88
CA LYS A 3 -29.66 8.41 -46.82
C LYS A 3 -28.12 8.37 -46.94
N LYS A 4 -27.52 9.29 -47.69
CA LYS A 4 -26.05 9.41 -47.80
C LYS A 4 -25.45 10.02 -46.52
N LEU A 5 -26.14 10.96 -45.88
CA LEU A 5 -25.73 11.49 -44.57
C LEU A 5 -25.76 10.41 -43.47
N ILE A 6 -26.80 9.57 -43.45
CA ILE A 6 -26.90 8.45 -42.49
C ILE A 6 -25.78 7.45 -42.72
N LEU A 7 -25.46 7.15 -43.98
CA LEU A 7 -24.35 6.23 -44.30
C LEU A 7 -22.99 6.80 -43.90
N ILE A 8 -22.78 8.11 -44.05
CA ILE A 8 -21.55 8.80 -43.63
C ILE A 8 -21.44 8.84 -42.10
N SER A 9 -22.55 9.09 -41.40
CA SER A 9 -22.61 9.04 -39.93
C SER A 9 -22.29 7.65 -39.39
N LEU A 10 -22.79 6.60 -40.03
CA LEU A 10 -22.52 5.21 -39.66
C LEU A 10 -21.06 4.81 -39.94
N LEU A 11 -20.48 5.35 -41.02
CA LEU A 11 -19.06 5.14 -41.33
C LEU A 11 -18.15 5.89 -40.34
N LEU A 12 -18.57 7.06 -39.86
CA LEU A 12 -17.78 7.84 -38.90
C LEU A 12 -17.73 7.21 -37.50
N SER A 13 -18.77 6.48 -37.08
CA SER A 13 -18.78 5.77 -35.79
C SER A 13 -17.84 4.56 -35.74
N LEU A 14 -17.38 4.06 -36.90
CA LEU A 14 -16.40 2.96 -36.98
C LEU A 14 -14.96 3.42 -36.76
N VAL A 15 -14.70 4.73 -36.73
CA VAL A 15 -13.36 5.31 -36.58
C VAL A 15 -13.10 5.79 -35.15
N TRP A 16 -14.04 5.57 -34.22
CA TRP A 16 -13.75 5.82 -32.81
C TRP A 16 -12.75 4.78 -32.31
N PRO A 17 -11.57 5.21 -31.84
CA PRO A 17 -10.66 4.27 -31.20
C PRO A 17 -11.39 3.71 -29.98
N VAL A 18 -11.64 2.40 -29.99
CA VAL A 18 -11.86 1.66 -28.75
C VAL A 18 -10.55 1.83 -27.99
N VAL A 19 -10.53 2.78 -27.05
CA VAL A 19 -9.50 2.82 -26.03
C VAL A 19 -9.68 1.52 -25.26
N ALA A 20 -8.84 0.54 -25.57
CA ALA A 20 -8.73 -0.65 -24.75
C ALA A 20 -8.36 -0.15 -23.35
N ARG A 21 -9.19 -0.46 -22.37
CA ARG A 21 -8.85 -0.21 -20.98
C ARG A 21 -7.70 -1.16 -20.68
N GLU A 22 -6.50 -0.61 -20.60
CA GLU A 22 -5.32 -1.36 -20.18
C GLU A 22 -5.53 -1.69 -18.71
N ASP A 23 -5.97 -2.92 -18.42
CA ASP A 23 -5.93 -3.46 -17.07
C ASP A 23 -4.47 -3.76 -16.76
N ASP A 24 -3.69 -2.68 -16.55
CA ASP A 24 -2.31 -2.77 -16.12
C ASP A 24 -2.25 -3.59 -14.84
N ILE A 25 -1.40 -4.62 -14.83
CA ILE A 25 -1.19 -5.46 -13.65
C ILE A 25 -0.44 -4.61 -12.62
N GLU A 26 -1.17 -3.99 -11.70
CA GLU A 26 -0.60 -3.25 -10.59
C GLU A 26 0.03 -4.21 -9.57
N ILE A 27 1.35 -4.15 -9.44
CA ILE A 27 2.07 -4.91 -8.41
C ILE A 27 1.84 -4.24 -7.05
N SER A 28 1.16 -4.95 -6.15
CA SER A 28 0.86 -4.48 -4.79
C SER A 28 1.11 -5.57 -3.74
N GLY A 29 1.02 -5.22 -2.45
CA GLY A 29 1.31 -6.14 -1.35
C GLY A 29 2.81 -6.27 -1.07
N LEU A 30 3.62 -5.31 -1.51
CA LEU A 30 5.07 -5.36 -1.40
C LEU A 30 5.57 -4.92 -0.03
N VAL A 31 6.66 -5.54 0.43
CA VAL A 31 7.46 -5.05 1.57
C VAL A 31 8.82 -4.61 1.05
N ILE A 32 9.11 -3.32 1.20
CA ILE A 32 10.35 -2.69 0.77
C ILE A 32 11.23 -2.49 2.01
N ASP A 33 12.29 -3.29 2.12
CA ASP A 33 13.25 -3.20 3.22
C ASP A 33 14.45 -2.30 2.87
N ARG A 34 14.51 -1.13 3.50
CA ARG A 34 15.61 -0.14 3.46
C ARG A 34 16.33 -0.05 4.81
N THR A 35 16.43 -1.15 5.54
CA THR A 35 17.22 -1.24 6.76
C THR A 35 18.69 -1.57 6.50
N LEU A 36 19.56 -1.18 7.43
CA LEU A 36 21.01 -1.26 7.32
C LEU A 36 21.63 -2.12 8.42
N THR A 37 21.18 -2.00 9.67
CA THR A 37 21.79 -2.68 10.81
C THR A 37 21.20 -4.06 11.04
N ARG A 38 21.87 -4.87 11.87
CA ARG A 38 21.37 -6.17 12.29
C ARG A 38 19.99 -6.07 12.94
N PHE A 39 19.77 -5.08 13.80
CA PHE A 39 18.45 -4.87 14.42
C PHE A 39 17.38 -4.55 13.39
N GLY A 40 17.72 -3.73 12.40
CA GLY A 40 16.87 -3.44 11.25
C GLY A 40 16.52 -4.69 10.44
N LYS A 41 17.52 -5.51 10.12
CA LYS A 41 17.33 -6.75 9.35
C LYS A 41 16.52 -7.79 10.10
N ASP A 42 16.80 -7.98 11.40
CA ASP A 42 16.05 -8.91 12.25
C ASP A 42 14.57 -8.46 12.34
N PHE A 43 14.31 -7.17 12.54
CA PHE A 43 12.95 -6.62 12.52
C PHE A 43 12.27 -6.85 11.17
N GLY A 44 12.96 -6.51 10.08
CA GLY A 44 12.45 -6.67 8.71
C GLY A 44 12.12 -8.12 8.38
N PHE A 45 12.92 -9.08 8.86
CA PHE A 45 12.67 -10.51 8.71
C PHE A 45 11.36 -10.94 9.39
N TYR A 46 11.17 -10.62 10.67
CA TYR A 46 9.95 -10.99 11.39
C TYR A 46 8.72 -10.29 10.80
N TYR A 47 8.81 -8.98 10.57
CA TYR A 47 7.72 -8.19 10.02
C TYR A 47 7.27 -8.71 8.65
N SER A 48 8.22 -8.99 7.74
CA SER A 48 7.91 -9.52 6.41
C SER A 48 7.32 -10.93 6.46
N GLY A 49 7.68 -11.72 7.47
CA GLY A 49 7.03 -12.99 7.77
C GLY A 49 5.55 -12.79 8.05
N TYR A 50 5.22 -11.95 9.04
CA TYR A 50 3.83 -11.66 9.39
C TYR A 50 3.04 -11.04 8.23
N TRP A 51 3.65 -10.14 7.46
CA TRP A 51 2.99 -9.51 6.30
C TRP A 51 2.59 -10.52 5.23
N ARG A 52 3.42 -11.53 4.96
CA ARG A 52 3.11 -12.56 3.96
C ARG A 52 1.89 -13.40 4.34
N ASP A 53 1.67 -13.57 5.64
CA ASP A 53 0.55 -14.34 6.17
C ASP A 53 -0.75 -13.51 6.23
N LEU A 54 -0.68 -12.19 5.97
CA LEU A 54 -1.88 -11.35 5.95
C LEU A 54 -2.67 -11.50 4.65
N PRO A 55 -3.98 -11.79 4.73
CA PRO A 55 -4.86 -11.69 3.58
C PRO A 55 -5.14 -10.22 3.25
N PHE A 56 -5.59 -9.95 2.02
CA PHE A 56 -6.08 -8.64 1.60
C PHE A 56 -5.04 -7.49 1.68
N THR A 57 -3.80 -7.77 1.31
CA THR A 57 -2.72 -6.76 1.24
C THR A 57 -2.69 -5.99 -0.08
N GLN A 58 -3.57 -6.33 -1.04
CA GLN A 58 -3.68 -5.62 -2.32
C GLN A 58 -3.98 -4.13 -2.11
N GLY A 59 -3.32 -3.28 -2.89
CA GLY A 59 -3.38 -1.82 -2.77
C GLY A 59 -2.54 -1.22 -1.64
N PHE A 60 -1.86 -2.03 -0.84
CA PHE A 60 -0.99 -1.57 0.25
C PHE A 60 0.45 -2.03 0.04
N ASN A 61 1.38 -1.07 0.04
CA ASN A 61 2.80 -1.29 0.01
C ASN A 61 3.42 -0.77 1.30
N VAL A 62 4.27 -1.59 1.90
CA VAL A 62 4.94 -1.28 3.16
C VAL A 62 6.39 -0.93 2.88
N THR A 63 6.86 0.16 3.46
CA THR A 63 8.27 0.54 3.45
C THR A 63 8.82 0.57 4.85
N LEU A 64 9.88 -0.19 5.10
CA LEU A 64 10.65 -0.15 6.33
C LEU A 64 11.96 0.58 6.06
N TYR A 65 12.26 1.64 6.79
CA TYR A 65 13.54 2.32 6.69
C TYR A 65 14.15 2.62 8.04
N GLU A 66 15.47 2.73 8.03
CA GLU A 66 16.28 2.92 9.22
C GLU A 66 17.05 4.23 9.18
N THR A 67 17.04 4.97 10.28
CA THR A 67 17.97 6.06 10.54
C THR A 67 18.97 5.61 11.60
N VAL A 68 20.25 5.54 11.25
CA VAL A 68 21.32 5.14 12.16
C VAL A 68 21.89 6.35 12.88
N PHE A 69 21.99 6.27 14.21
CA PHE A 69 22.61 7.26 15.08
C PHE A 69 23.85 6.64 15.74
N PRO A 70 25.08 6.93 15.25
CA PRO A 70 26.30 6.22 15.66
C PRO A 70 26.52 6.08 17.17
N GLN A 71 26.05 7.05 17.97
CA GLN A 71 26.22 7.07 19.43
C GLN A 71 24.98 6.61 20.22
N ALA A 72 23.81 6.51 19.58
CA ALA A 72 22.53 6.30 20.27
C ALA A 72 21.78 5.03 19.84
N GLY A 73 22.21 4.38 18.75
CA GLY A 73 21.54 3.22 18.19
C GLY A 73 20.81 3.57 16.88
N THR A 74 19.64 3.02 16.65
CA THR A 74 18.90 3.23 15.40
C THR A 74 17.43 3.49 15.62
N ARG A 75 16.82 4.20 14.68
CA ARG A 75 15.38 4.41 14.61
C ARG A 75 14.85 3.71 13.38
N LEU A 76 13.91 2.80 13.56
CA LEU A 76 13.13 2.23 12.48
C LEU A 76 11.82 2.99 12.33
N THR A 77 11.42 3.21 11.08
CA THR A 77 10.12 3.75 10.73
C THR A 77 9.47 2.84 9.70
N LEU A 78 8.19 2.57 9.93
CA LEU A 78 7.34 1.77 9.06
C LEU A 78 6.30 2.69 8.42
N GLU A 79 6.22 2.64 7.10
CA GLU A 79 5.27 3.39 6.30
C GLU A 79 4.38 2.45 5.51
N VAL A 80 3.09 2.80 5.42
CA VAL A 80 2.14 2.16 4.51
C VAL A 80 1.73 3.21 3.48
N ASN A 81 2.02 2.96 2.20
CA ASN A 81 1.79 3.89 1.09
C ASN A 81 2.34 5.31 1.41
N GLY A 82 3.54 5.39 2.01
CA GLY A 82 4.20 6.65 2.39
C GLY A 82 3.68 7.29 3.68
N THR A 83 2.67 6.71 4.34
CA THR A 83 2.16 7.22 5.63
C THR A 83 2.85 6.50 6.79
N PRO A 84 3.56 7.21 7.69
CA PRO A 84 4.26 6.58 8.80
C PRO A 84 3.26 6.13 9.87
N ILE A 85 3.15 4.82 10.09
CA ILE A 85 2.20 4.22 11.04
C ILE A 85 2.88 3.74 12.32
N TYR A 86 4.19 3.47 12.27
CA TYR A 86 4.93 2.95 13.42
C TYR A 86 6.38 3.45 13.41
N ARG A 87 6.90 3.70 14.62
CA ARG A 87 8.29 4.07 14.85
C ARG A 87 8.81 3.38 16.09
N THR A 88 10.05 2.91 16.04
CA THR A 88 10.71 2.30 17.19
C THR A 88 12.19 2.62 17.22
N TYR A 89 12.78 2.51 18.41
CA TYR A 89 14.20 2.76 18.63
C TYR A 89 14.88 1.50 19.16
N PHE A 90 16.04 1.21 18.60
CA PHE A 90 16.91 0.13 19.04
C PHE A 90 18.22 0.71 19.54
N GLY A 91 18.42 0.61 20.85
CA GLY A 91 19.67 1.01 21.50
C GLY A 91 20.74 -0.08 21.37
N ARG A 92 21.81 0.04 22.18
CA ARG A 92 22.94 -0.90 22.17
C ARG A 92 22.69 -2.22 22.89
N ARG A 93 21.63 -2.31 23.68
CA ARG A 93 21.27 -3.52 24.45
C ARG A 93 20.34 -4.40 23.63
N ALA A 94 20.24 -5.68 24.00
CA ALA A 94 19.24 -6.58 23.43
C ALA A 94 17.85 -5.95 23.59
N SER A 95 17.22 -5.64 22.45
CA SER A 95 15.84 -5.19 22.39
C SER A 95 14.95 -6.37 22.04
N PRO A 96 13.72 -6.43 22.55
CA PRO A 96 12.73 -7.45 22.13
C PRO A 96 12.27 -7.16 20.70
N ILE A 97 13.09 -7.53 19.70
CA ILE A 97 12.88 -7.17 18.28
C ILE A 97 11.62 -7.85 17.73
N LYS A 98 11.41 -9.11 18.08
CA LYS A 98 10.27 -9.90 17.63
C LYS A 98 8.95 -9.27 18.11
N GLU A 99 8.88 -8.93 19.38
CA GLU A 99 7.72 -8.31 20.01
C GLU A 99 7.43 -6.92 19.40
N ARG A 100 8.47 -6.18 19.01
CA ARG A 100 8.30 -4.90 18.30
C ARG A 100 7.76 -5.11 16.88
N ALA A 101 8.20 -6.16 16.18
CA ALA A 101 7.66 -6.50 14.87
C ALA A 101 6.21 -6.99 14.96
N GLU A 102 5.86 -7.76 15.99
CA GLU A 102 4.48 -8.17 16.30
C GLU A 102 3.59 -6.95 16.58
N GLN A 103 4.05 -6.01 17.41
CA GLN A 103 3.31 -4.77 17.64
C GLN A 103 3.12 -3.97 16.35
N ALA A 104 4.17 -3.88 15.51
CA ALA A 104 4.11 -3.13 14.27
C ALA A 104 3.08 -3.72 13.30
N ILE A 105 3.02 -5.04 13.13
CA ILE A 105 2.05 -5.67 12.23
C ILE A 105 0.61 -5.48 12.73
N LEU A 106 0.37 -5.53 14.04
CA LEU A 106 -0.96 -5.26 14.61
C LEU A 106 -1.44 -3.83 14.30
N LEU A 107 -0.54 -2.85 14.39
CA LEU A 107 -0.85 -1.47 14.00
C LEU A 107 -1.07 -1.33 12.49
N THR A 108 -0.35 -2.10 11.67
CA THR A 108 -0.59 -2.15 10.22
C THR A 108 -1.98 -2.69 9.90
N ILE A 109 -2.42 -3.75 10.58
CA ILE A 109 -3.75 -4.35 10.38
C ILE A 109 -4.84 -3.32 10.73
N ASP A 110 -4.73 -2.65 11.87
CA ASP A 110 -5.68 -1.62 12.29
C ASP A 110 -5.74 -0.46 11.28
N TYR A 111 -4.57 -0.01 10.81
CA TYR A 111 -4.49 1.03 9.79
C TYR A 111 -5.19 0.62 8.48
N ILE A 112 -4.92 -0.59 7.97
CA ILE A 112 -5.54 -1.10 6.73
C ILE A 112 -7.05 -1.23 6.90
N ALA A 113 -7.51 -1.75 8.04
CA ALA A 113 -8.94 -1.90 8.34
C ALA A 113 -9.64 -0.53 8.33
N LYS A 114 -9.04 0.48 8.97
CA LYS A 114 -9.55 1.86 9.00
C LYS A 114 -9.61 2.48 7.61
N VAL A 115 -8.54 2.36 6.81
CA VAL A 115 -8.50 2.91 5.44
C VAL A 115 -9.58 2.26 4.57
N ARG A 116 -9.74 0.93 4.66
CA ARG A 116 -10.78 0.20 3.91
C ARG A 116 -12.20 0.60 4.34
N ALA A 117 -12.46 0.70 5.64
CA ALA A 117 -13.77 1.10 6.16
C ALA A 117 -14.17 2.50 5.67
N ASN A 118 -13.21 3.43 5.63
CA ASN A 118 -13.43 4.78 5.10
C ASN A 118 -13.68 4.78 3.59
N ALA A 119 -12.95 3.98 2.82
CA ALA A 119 -13.16 3.85 1.38
C ALA A 119 -14.56 3.33 1.05
N ILE A 120 -15.01 2.29 1.76
CA ILE A 120 -16.35 1.71 1.61
C ILE A 120 -17.43 2.76 1.95
N THR A 121 -17.25 3.51 3.04
CA THR A 121 -18.22 4.54 3.44
C THR A 121 -18.29 5.70 2.44
N GLY A 122 -17.16 6.11 1.88
CA GLY A 122 -17.10 7.14 0.83
C GLY A 122 -17.83 6.72 -0.46
N GLU A 123 -17.65 5.47 -0.88
CA GLU A 123 -18.32 4.92 -2.08
C GLU A 123 -19.85 4.88 -1.92
N PHE A 124 -20.35 4.58 -0.72
CA PHE A 124 -21.79 4.64 -0.43
C PHE A 124 -22.36 6.07 -0.47
N ALA A 125 -21.58 7.08 -0.08
CA ALA A 125 -22.00 8.49 -0.13
C ALA A 125 -22.11 8.99 -1.57
N ASP A 126 -21.11 8.73 -2.42
CA ASP A 126 -21.11 9.14 -3.84
C ASP A 126 -22.26 8.50 -4.63
N THR A 127 -22.68 7.28 -4.27
CA THR A 127 -23.82 6.60 -4.91
C THR A 127 -25.17 7.20 -4.49
N SER A 128 -25.26 7.81 -3.31
CA SER A 128 -26.52 8.38 -2.79
C SER A 128 -26.87 9.76 -3.36
N ASP A 129 -25.89 10.48 -3.89
CA ASP A 129 -26.06 11.83 -4.47
C ASP A 129 -26.54 11.80 -5.93
N GLY A 130 -26.85 10.61 -6.47
CA GLY A 130 -27.28 10.38 -7.86
C GLY A 130 -28.79 10.31 -8.10
N TYR A 131 -29.64 10.75 -7.17
CA TYR A 131 -31.11 10.78 -7.32
C TYR A 131 -31.68 12.21 -7.36
#